data_AF-A0A919W1E1-F1
#
_entry.id   AF-A0A919W1E1-F1
#
_cell.length_a   1.000
_cell.length_b   1.000
_cell.length_c   1.000
_cell.angle_alpha   90.00
_cell.angle_beta   90.00
_cell.angle_gamma   90.00
#
_symmetry.space_group_name_H-M   'P 1'
#
loop_
_entity.id
_entity.type
_entity.pdbx_description
1 polymer ?
#
loop_
_entity_poly.entity_id
_entity_poly.type
_entity_poly.pdbx_seq_one_letter_code
_entity_poly.pdbx_strand_id
1 'polypeptide(L)'
;MLSNKHPIDIATSPEETFVRTTSRVLAAATVLSGLLLTSACARAEDSAGAVAGTPTSAPTSAPTVAPSSAAPAPSSASPKPSSSSGASGGGVFSGTRQVYLLPKNSEATLGVVQDGKIGLSEKFGDAELFVLTAAKPGGDQYLIRTAKLRKGGEPLCLSAKLGSGGAPAAVLTTACDAAAAGQLFRFRKTGESNGKPTYTIRTGTDTFIIQDPTGEIASTGTGVAAVTIGEGTPDIDTPFVLADKGKASLPALN
;
A
#
# COMPACT_ATOMS: atom_id res chain seq x y z
N MET A 1 65.02 14.68 12.62
CA MET A 1 63.89 13.77 12.31
C MET A 1 62.69 14.62 11.97
N LEU A 2 62.43 14.79 10.67
CA LEU A 2 61.26 15.48 10.14
C LEU A 2 60.05 14.53 10.29
N SER A 3 58.91 15.02 10.76
CA SER A 3 57.63 14.36 10.47
C SER A 3 56.49 15.35 10.36
N ASN A 4 55.73 15.18 9.30
CA ASN A 4 54.85 16.12 8.62
C ASN A 4 53.58 16.48 9.41
N LYS A 5 53.32 17.78 9.52
CA LYS A 5 52.00 18.35 9.77
C LYS A 5 51.21 18.31 8.45
N HIS A 6 50.14 17.52 8.38
CA HIS A 6 49.17 17.59 7.28
C HIS A 6 48.20 18.75 7.52
N PRO A 7 47.98 19.65 6.55
CA PRO A 7 46.86 20.58 6.60
C PRO A 7 45.56 19.86 6.20
N ILE A 8 44.49 20.15 6.95
CA ILE A 8 43.12 19.76 6.63
C ILE A 8 42.59 20.78 5.60
N ASP A 9 42.37 20.33 4.37
CA ASP A 9 41.66 21.10 3.35
C ASP A 9 40.15 21.03 3.63
N ILE A 10 39.59 22.14 4.09
CA ILE A 10 38.15 22.35 4.21
C ILE A 10 37.64 22.75 2.82
N ALA A 11 37.12 21.78 2.08
CA ALA A 11 36.42 22.02 0.81
C ALA A 11 35.14 22.81 1.09
N THR A 12 35.19 24.11 0.79
CA THR A 12 34.06 25.03 0.77
C THR A 12 33.25 24.75 -0.49
N SER A 13 32.04 24.20 -0.35
CA SER A 13 31.11 24.03 -1.48
C SER A 13 30.46 25.37 -1.85
N PRO A 14 30.32 25.68 -3.15
CA PRO A 14 29.85 26.98 -3.62
C PRO A 14 28.34 27.16 -3.43
N GLU A 15 27.96 28.39 -3.07
CA GLU A 15 26.58 28.89 -3.16
C GLU A 15 26.03 28.70 -4.58
N GLU A 16 25.00 27.88 -4.72
CA GLU A 16 24.20 27.87 -5.95
C GLU A 16 23.35 29.14 -6.00
N THR A 17 23.76 30.00 -6.92
CA THR A 17 23.09 31.25 -7.30
C THR A 17 21.77 30.91 -7.98
N PHE A 18 20.64 31.03 -7.27
CA PHE A 18 19.32 30.88 -7.87
C PHE A 18 19.00 32.10 -8.75
N VAL A 19 19.19 31.94 -10.06
CA VAL A 19 18.84 32.93 -11.08
C VAL A 19 17.31 33.10 -11.12
N ARG A 20 16.83 34.24 -10.61
CA ARG A 20 15.46 34.73 -10.83
C ARG A 20 15.30 35.15 -12.29
N THR A 21 14.75 34.26 -13.11
CA THR A 21 14.28 34.64 -14.45
C THR A 21 12.90 35.30 -14.32
N THR A 22 12.93 36.63 -14.23
CA THR A 22 11.76 37.51 -14.34
C THR A 22 11.34 37.58 -15.80
N SER A 23 10.29 36.85 -16.20
CA SER A 23 9.56 37.12 -17.44
C SER A 23 8.19 37.68 -17.12
N ARG A 24 8.09 39.01 -17.24
CA ARG A 24 6.85 39.78 -17.32
C ARG A 24 6.32 39.66 -18.74
N VAL A 25 5.07 39.21 -18.94
CA VAL A 25 4.24 39.66 -20.08
C VAL A 25 2.74 39.60 -19.71
N LEU A 26 2.19 40.81 -19.57
CA LEU A 26 0.86 41.34 -19.88
C LEU A 26 -0.45 40.74 -19.34
N ALA A 27 -1.24 41.69 -18.82
CA ALA A 27 -2.58 41.61 -18.27
C ALA A 27 -3.67 41.76 -19.34
N ALA A 28 -4.84 41.15 -19.08
CA ALA A 28 -6.19 41.62 -19.41
C ALA A 28 -7.17 40.77 -18.56
N ALA A 29 -7.70 41.25 -17.44
CA ALA A 29 -8.81 42.20 -17.25
C ALA A 29 -10.21 41.57 -17.42
N THR A 30 -10.91 41.46 -16.26
CA THR A 30 -12.38 41.59 -16.05
C THR A 30 -13.28 40.45 -16.57
N VAL A 31 -14.44 40.07 -16.02
CA VAL A 31 -15.39 40.48 -14.97
C VAL A 31 -16.12 39.15 -14.58
N LEU A 32 -16.73 38.88 -13.43
CA LEU A 32 -17.98 39.46 -12.91
C LEU A 32 -18.37 38.68 -11.63
N SER A 33 -18.79 39.42 -10.61
CA SER A 33 -19.35 38.93 -9.36
C SER A 33 -20.60 38.06 -9.57
N GLY A 34 -20.72 37.00 -8.78
CA GLY A 34 -21.92 36.17 -8.66
C GLY A 34 -22.14 35.80 -7.20
N LEU A 35 -22.56 36.80 -6.41
CA LEU A 35 -23.02 36.66 -5.04
C LEU A 35 -24.48 36.15 -5.09
N LEU A 36 -24.75 34.94 -4.60
CA LEU A 36 -26.10 34.55 -4.18
C LEU A 36 -26.03 33.95 -2.77
N LEU A 37 -26.48 34.78 -1.82
CA LEU A 37 -26.93 34.36 -0.51
C LEU A 37 -28.30 33.69 -0.64
N THR A 38 -28.46 32.55 0.02
CA THR A 38 -29.72 32.08 0.64
C THR A 38 -29.32 31.29 1.89
N SER A 39 -29.47 31.78 3.13
CA SER A 39 -30.68 31.77 3.99
C SER A 39 -31.38 30.40 4.00
N ALA A 40 -31.81 29.76 5.09
CA ALA A 40 -31.84 30.01 6.53
C ALA A 40 -32.51 28.75 7.17
N CYS A 41 -32.61 28.76 8.51
CA CYS A 41 -33.48 27.93 9.38
C CYS A 41 -32.95 26.52 9.72
N ALA A 42 -32.38 26.26 10.90
CA ALA A 42 -32.88 26.35 12.29
C ALA A 42 -33.75 25.14 12.73
N ARG A 43 -33.49 24.74 13.99
CA ARG A 43 -34.23 23.78 14.86
C ARG A 43 -33.93 22.29 14.57
N ALA A 44 -33.85 21.40 15.55
CA ALA A 44 -34.17 21.46 16.98
C ALA A 44 -33.59 20.20 17.68
N GLU A 45 -33.23 20.41 18.96
CA GLU A 45 -33.60 19.57 20.11
C GLU A 45 -32.86 18.25 20.41
N ASP A 46 -32.27 18.26 21.62
CA ASP A 46 -32.37 17.28 22.70
C ASP A 46 -32.69 15.82 22.35
N SER A 47 -31.74 14.95 22.68
CA SER A 47 -32.07 13.70 23.36
C SER A 47 -30.91 13.26 24.25
N ALA A 48 -30.97 13.74 25.49
CA ALA A 48 -30.37 13.08 26.64
C ALA A 48 -31.02 11.69 26.80
N GLY A 49 -30.25 10.64 26.51
CA GLY A 49 -30.60 9.26 26.81
C GLY A 49 -29.64 8.69 27.84
N ALA A 50 -29.80 9.10 29.09
CA ALA A 50 -29.17 8.43 30.23
C ALA A 50 -29.94 7.12 30.50
N VAL A 51 -29.27 5.97 30.32
CA VAL A 51 -29.71 4.72 30.94
C VAL A 51 -28.59 4.20 31.84
N ALA A 52 -28.81 4.41 33.13
CA ALA A 52 -28.08 3.78 34.21
C ALA A 52 -28.44 2.28 34.24
N GLY A 53 -27.45 1.42 33.98
CA GLY A 53 -27.52 -0.01 34.24
C GLY A 53 -26.64 -0.35 35.43
N THR A 54 -27.28 -0.81 36.51
CA THR A 54 -26.75 -1.16 37.83
C THR A 54 -25.63 -2.21 37.83
N PRO A 55 -24.72 -2.17 38.83
CA PRO A 55 -23.73 -3.21 39.06
C PRO A 55 -24.34 -4.44 39.75
N THR A 56 -24.04 -5.64 39.26
CA THR A 56 -24.24 -6.90 39.98
C THR A 56 -22.89 -7.49 40.35
N SER A 57 -22.69 -7.72 41.65
CA SER A 57 -21.51 -8.34 42.24
C SER A 57 -21.74 -9.82 42.58
N ALA A 58 -20.69 -10.61 42.31
CA ALA A 58 -20.17 -11.74 43.10
C ALA A 58 -21.00 -13.05 43.19
N PRO A 59 -20.45 -14.17 43.75
CA PRO A 59 -19.05 -14.58 43.97
C PRO A 59 -18.75 -15.99 43.36
N THR A 60 -17.52 -16.50 43.51
CA THR A 60 -17.22 -17.81 44.16
C THR A 60 -15.99 -18.54 43.59
N SER A 61 -14.96 -18.55 44.43
CA SER A 61 -13.99 -19.61 44.78
C SER A 61 -13.09 -20.30 43.75
N ALA A 62 -11.80 -20.22 44.07
CA ALA A 62 -10.67 -21.01 43.59
C ALA A 62 -10.79 -22.52 43.93
N PRO A 63 -10.01 -23.37 43.25
CA PRO A 63 -8.85 -23.93 43.94
C PRO A 63 -7.55 -24.04 43.12
N THR A 64 -6.45 -23.79 43.84
CA THR A 64 -5.08 -24.34 43.77
C THR A 64 -4.94 -25.72 43.13
N VAL A 65 -3.91 -25.97 42.28
CA VAL A 65 -2.78 -26.95 42.46
C VAL A 65 -1.65 -26.77 41.40
N ALA A 66 -0.41 -26.61 41.92
CA ALA A 66 0.97 -26.95 41.48
C ALA A 66 1.58 -26.62 40.08
N PRO A 67 2.90 -26.26 40.07
CA PRO A 67 3.71 -26.10 38.87
C PRO A 67 4.37 -27.42 38.43
N SER A 68 4.40 -27.70 37.13
CA SER A 68 5.25 -28.75 36.56
C SER A 68 6.22 -28.18 35.54
N SER A 69 7.49 -28.41 35.86
CA SER A 69 8.71 -28.08 35.14
C SER A 69 8.81 -28.85 33.81
N ALA A 70 9.20 -28.16 32.73
CA ALA A 70 10.23 -28.60 31.77
C ALA A 70 10.27 -27.61 30.58
N ALA A 71 11.36 -26.84 30.52
CA ALA A 71 11.68 -25.96 29.42
C ALA A 71 12.07 -26.77 28.16
N PRO A 72 11.45 -26.53 26.99
CA PRO A 72 12.04 -26.92 25.71
C PRO A 72 13.05 -25.85 25.28
N ALA A 73 14.25 -26.31 24.91
CA ALA A 73 15.33 -25.48 24.38
C ALA A 73 14.89 -24.71 23.11
N PRO A 74 15.27 -23.43 22.95
CA PRO A 74 15.11 -22.75 21.68
C PRO A 74 16.17 -23.26 20.70
N SER A 75 15.79 -24.17 19.81
CA SER A 75 16.55 -24.41 18.58
C SER A 75 16.44 -23.16 17.70
N SER A 76 17.47 -22.32 17.78
CA SER A 76 17.76 -21.25 16.83
C SER A 76 18.11 -21.85 15.47
N ALA A 77 17.08 -22.22 14.70
CA ALA A 77 17.20 -22.46 13.28
C ALA A 77 16.88 -21.14 12.57
N SER A 78 17.93 -20.38 12.20
CA SER A 78 17.81 -19.28 11.25
C SER A 78 17.09 -19.77 9.99
N PRO A 79 15.92 -19.21 9.63
CA PRO A 79 15.33 -19.50 8.33
C PRO A 79 16.23 -18.89 7.27
N LYS A 80 17.01 -19.75 6.61
CA LYS A 80 17.72 -19.42 5.38
C LYS A 80 16.70 -18.82 4.40
N PRO A 81 16.94 -17.65 3.81
CA PRO A 81 16.04 -17.07 2.82
C PRO A 81 15.87 -18.06 1.69
N SER A 82 14.69 -18.67 1.60
CA SER A 82 14.34 -19.57 0.51
C SER A 82 14.36 -18.73 -0.76
N SER A 83 15.36 -19.00 -1.60
CA SER A 83 15.47 -18.47 -2.95
C SER A 83 14.17 -18.73 -3.68
N SER A 84 13.55 -17.65 -4.14
CA SER A 84 12.33 -17.60 -4.92
C SER A 84 12.34 -18.63 -6.05
N SER A 85 11.58 -19.71 -5.89
CA SER A 85 11.11 -20.48 -7.03
C SER A 85 10.23 -19.55 -7.86
N GLY A 86 10.74 -19.18 -9.04
CA GLY A 86 10.02 -18.38 -10.01
C GLY A 86 8.64 -18.99 -10.25
N ALA A 87 7.61 -18.17 -10.08
CA ALA A 87 6.22 -18.51 -10.38
C ALA A 87 6.06 -18.65 -11.90
N SER A 88 6.58 -19.74 -12.45
CA SER A 88 6.41 -20.11 -13.85
C SER A 88 5.18 -21.01 -13.95
N GLY A 89 4.08 -20.42 -14.44
CA GLY A 89 3.06 -21.13 -15.22
C GLY A 89 2.00 -21.92 -14.44
N GLY A 90 0.94 -21.23 -13.98
CA GLY A 90 -0.33 -21.84 -13.59
C GLY A 90 -0.86 -21.32 -12.26
N GLY A 91 -1.88 -20.47 -12.29
CA GLY A 91 -2.53 -19.91 -11.09
C GLY A 91 -2.85 -18.43 -11.23
N VAL A 92 -2.95 -17.72 -10.11
CA VAL A 92 -3.33 -16.30 -10.07
C VAL A 92 -2.37 -15.34 -10.81
N PHE A 93 -1.15 -15.78 -11.10
CA PHE A 93 -0.11 -15.03 -11.84
C PHE A 93 -0.14 -15.23 -13.36
N SER A 94 -1.08 -16.01 -13.89
CA SER A 94 -1.15 -16.33 -15.32
C SER A 94 -1.62 -15.17 -16.21
N GLY A 95 -2.10 -14.06 -15.63
CA GLY A 95 -2.81 -13.02 -16.36
C GLY A 95 -4.22 -13.39 -16.83
N THR A 96 -4.66 -14.64 -16.59
CA THR A 96 -5.98 -15.13 -17.00
C THR A 96 -6.97 -15.28 -15.86
N ARG A 97 -6.55 -14.95 -14.63
CA ARG A 97 -7.35 -15.02 -13.41
C ARG A 97 -7.52 -13.64 -12.80
N GLN A 98 -8.71 -13.38 -12.28
CA GLN A 98 -8.97 -12.21 -11.46
C GLN A 98 -8.83 -12.56 -9.98
N VAL A 99 -8.34 -11.63 -9.18
CA VAL A 99 -8.05 -11.82 -7.76
C VAL A 99 -8.48 -10.64 -6.89
N TYR A 100 -8.78 -10.91 -5.63
CA TYR A 100 -8.67 -9.92 -4.56
C TYR A 100 -7.29 -9.96 -3.93
N LEU A 101 -6.80 -8.82 -3.46
CA LEU A 101 -5.56 -8.70 -2.68
C LEU A 101 -5.96 -8.42 -1.23
N LEU A 102 -5.95 -9.46 -0.40
CA LEU A 102 -6.46 -9.40 0.97
C LEU A 102 -5.31 -9.22 1.96
N PRO A 103 -5.15 -8.05 2.62
CA PRO A 103 -4.19 -7.92 3.71
C PRO A 103 -4.50 -8.95 4.81
N LYS A 104 -3.47 -9.62 5.32
CA LYS A 104 -3.62 -10.52 6.46
C LYS A 104 -4.08 -9.71 7.67
N ASN A 105 -5.00 -10.28 8.45
CA ASN A 105 -5.63 -9.63 9.62
C ASN A 105 -6.53 -8.44 9.27
N SER A 106 -6.97 -8.33 8.01
CA SER A 106 -8.01 -7.39 7.60
C SER A 106 -9.17 -8.15 6.99
N GLU A 107 -10.40 -7.67 7.25
CA GLU A 107 -11.61 -8.13 6.55
C GLU A 107 -11.82 -7.36 5.24
N ALA A 108 -11.03 -6.32 4.98
CA ALA A 108 -11.06 -5.53 3.77
C ALA A 108 -10.16 -6.15 2.67
N THR A 109 -10.38 -5.72 1.44
CA THR A 109 -9.51 -5.97 0.28
C THR A 109 -8.96 -4.66 -0.24
N LEU A 110 -7.83 -4.71 -0.97
CA LEU A 110 -7.47 -3.57 -1.82
C LEU A 110 -8.57 -3.35 -2.85
N GLY A 111 -8.83 -2.09 -3.13
CA GLY A 111 -9.74 -1.65 -4.19
C GLY A 111 -9.41 -0.24 -4.66
N VAL A 112 -9.90 0.10 -5.83
CA VAL A 112 -9.89 1.47 -6.33
C VAL A 112 -10.97 2.26 -5.60
N VAL A 113 -10.53 3.18 -4.76
CA VAL A 113 -11.38 4.07 -3.97
C VAL A 113 -11.46 5.44 -4.66
N GLN A 114 -11.71 6.50 -3.89
CA GLN A 114 -11.89 7.85 -4.40
C GLN A 114 -10.69 8.34 -5.24
N ASP A 115 -11.00 9.04 -6.33
CA ASP A 115 -10.04 9.69 -7.23
C ASP A 115 -8.98 8.74 -7.82
N GLY A 116 -9.32 7.47 -7.99
CA GLY A 116 -8.41 6.47 -8.57
C GLY A 116 -7.29 6.06 -7.62
N LYS A 117 -7.33 6.45 -6.34
CA LYS A 117 -6.42 5.95 -5.31
C LYS A 117 -6.74 4.48 -5.00
N ILE A 118 -5.74 3.74 -4.55
CA ILE A 118 -5.95 2.43 -3.96
C ILE A 118 -6.13 2.59 -2.45
N GLY A 119 -7.11 1.87 -1.92
CA GLY A 119 -7.43 1.85 -0.50
C GLY A 119 -7.99 0.51 -0.05
N LEU A 120 -8.32 0.43 1.23
CA LEU A 120 -9.06 -0.70 1.79
C LEU A 120 -10.57 -0.53 1.53
N SER A 121 -11.21 -1.62 1.12
CA SER A 121 -12.63 -1.67 0.81
C SER A 121 -13.25 -2.97 1.35
N GLU A 122 -14.45 -2.86 1.88
CA GLU A 122 -15.26 -3.99 2.34
C GLU A 122 -16.29 -4.44 1.29
N LYS A 123 -16.30 -3.83 0.10
CA LYS A 123 -17.37 -4.03 -0.90
C LYS A 123 -17.18 -5.25 -1.81
N PHE A 124 -15.94 -5.70 -2.01
CA PHE A 124 -15.61 -6.87 -2.84
C PHE A 124 -16.28 -6.86 -4.25
N GLY A 125 -16.36 -5.70 -4.89
CA GLY A 125 -16.99 -5.54 -6.21
C GLY A 125 -15.97 -5.44 -7.34
N ASP A 126 -16.41 -4.79 -8.42
CA ASP A 126 -15.61 -4.59 -9.64
C ASP A 126 -14.36 -3.70 -9.42
N ALA A 127 -14.40 -2.81 -8.43
CA ALA A 127 -13.29 -1.92 -8.10
C ALA A 127 -12.18 -2.62 -7.30
N GLU A 128 -12.47 -3.78 -6.71
CA GLU A 128 -11.57 -4.57 -5.88
C GLU A 128 -10.93 -5.74 -6.64
N LEU A 129 -11.36 -6.01 -7.88
CA LEU A 129 -10.85 -7.10 -8.70
C LEU A 129 -9.65 -6.67 -9.53
N PHE A 130 -8.57 -7.44 -9.43
CA PHE A 130 -7.34 -7.22 -10.18
C PHE A 130 -6.92 -8.44 -11.00
N VAL A 131 -6.04 -8.22 -11.97
CA VAL A 131 -5.38 -9.27 -12.75
C VAL A 131 -3.89 -9.04 -12.68
N LEU A 132 -3.15 -10.11 -12.39
CA LEU A 132 -1.69 -10.09 -12.32
C LEU A 132 -1.13 -10.57 -13.66
N THR A 133 -0.53 -9.66 -14.42
CA THR A 133 0.03 -9.98 -15.76
C THR A 133 1.54 -9.82 -15.71
N ALA A 134 2.28 -10.84 -16.12
CA ALA A 134 3.73 -10.75 -16.22
C ALA A 134 4.13 -9.60 -17.17
N ALA A 135 5.05 -8.74 -16.74
CA ALA A 135 5.55 -7.63 -17.54
C ALA A 135 6.38 -8.12 -18.73
N LYS A 136 7.02 -9.28 -18.60
CA LYS A 136 7.76 -9.98 -19.65
C LYS A 136 7.46 -11.48 -19.57
N PRO A 137 7.37 -12.19 -20.71
CA PRO A 137 7.23 -13.65 -20.71
C PRO A 137 8.34 -14.31 -19.88
N GLY A 138 7.96 -15.16 -18.93
CA GLY A 138 8.91 -15.85 -18.03
C GLY A 138 9.58 -14.99 -16.96
N GLY A 139 9.23 -13.70 -16.85
CA GLY A 139 9.76 -12.79 -15.84
C GLY A 139 9.12 -12.96 -14.45
N ASP A 140 9.73 -12.34 -13.44
CA ASP A 140 9.23 -12.31 -12.05
C ASP A 140 8.56 -10.98 -11.66
N GLN A 141 8.42 -10.07 -12.62
CA GLN A 141 7.76 -8.78 -12.48
C GLN A 141 6.37 -8.80 -13.10
N TYR A 142 5.41 -8.18 -12.43
CA TYR A 142 4.01 -8.20 -12.78
C TYR A 142 3.43 -6.79 -12.77
N LEU A 143 2.55 -6.52 -13.72
CA LEU A 143 1.59 -5.44 -13.64
C LEU A 143 0.39 -5.91 -12.81
N ILE A 144 -0.11 -5.06 -11.93
CA ILE A 144 -1.39 -5.26 -11.25
C ILE A 144 -2.42 -4.41 -12.00
N ARG A 145 -3.26 -5.06 -12.79
CA ARG A 145 -4.28 -4.43 -13.65
C ARG A 145 -5.64 -4.48 -12.97
N THR A 146 -6.46 -3.45 -13.13
CA THR A 146 -7.89 -3.54 -12.78
C THR A 146 -8.56 -4.55 -13.71
N ALA A 147 -9.37 -5.45 -13.13
CA ALA A 147 -10.04 -6.49 -13.92
C ALA A 147 -11.26 -5.94 -14.68
N LYS A 148 -11.97 -5.00 -14.07
CA LYS A 148 -13.27 -4.49 -14.55
C LYS A 148 -13.26 -3.00 -14.85
N LEU A 149 -12.58 -2.21 -14.02
CA LEU A 149 -12.44 -0.77 -14.24
C LEU A 149 -11.56 -0.48 -15.46
N ARG A 150 -11.99 0.47 -16.28
CA ARG A 150 -11.34 0.82 -17.54
C ARG A 150 -11.40 2.32 -17.80
N LYS A 151 -10.43 2.82 -18.56
CA LYS A 151 -10.43 4.18 -19.11
C LYS A 151 -10.15 4.10 -20.61
N GLY A 152 -11.11 4.52 -21.43
CA GLY A 152 -11.00 4.39 -22.88
C GLY A 152 -10.95 2.94 -23.38
N GLY A 153 -11.60 2.00 -22.67
CA GLY A 153 -11.61 0.57 -23.01
C GLY A 153 -10.42 -0.23 -22.45
N GLU A 154 -9.36 0.44 -22.03
CA GLU A 154 -8.15 -0.18 -21.47
C GLU A 154 -8.24 -0.33 -19.95
N PRO A 155 -7.70 -1.43 -19.36
CA PRO A 155 -7.55 -1.54 -17.92
C PRO A 155 -6.55 -0.52 -17.38
N LEU A 156 -6.72 -0.15 -16.11
CA LEU A 156 -5.77 0.68 -15.38
C LEU A 156 -4.75 -0.20 -14.66
N CYS A 157 -3.54 0.30 -14.46
CA CYS A 157 -2.51 -0.35 -13.67
C CYS A 157 -2.29 0.39 -12.35
N LEU A 158 -1.95 -0.35 -11.30
CA LEU A 158 -1.48 0.23 -10.06
C LEU A 158 -0.11 0.88 -10.28
N SER A 159 0.10 2.01 -9.61
CA SER A 159 1.37 2.70 -9.52
C SER A 159 1.67 3.07 -8.09
N ALA A 160 2.83 2.61 -7.60
CA ALA A 160 3.34 2.86 -6.26
C ALA A 160 4.57 3.77 -6.34
N LYS A 161 4.38 4.97 -6.89
CA LYS A 161 5.43 5.97 -6.98
C LYS A 161 5.55 6.71 -5.64
N LEU A 162 6.73 6.65 -5.04
CA LEU A 162 7.04 7.40 -3.84
C LEU A 162 6.98 8.91 -4.07
N GLY A 163 6.76 9.65 -2.99
CA GLY A 163 6.85 11.10 -2.97
C GLY A 163 8.29 11.59 -3.10
N SER A 164 8.44 12.92 -3.12
CA SER A 164 9.75 13.58 -3.15
C SER A 164 10.65 13.07 -2.02
N GLY A 165 11.91 12.76 -2.35
CA GLY A 165 12.88 12.23 -1.37
C GLY A 165 12.59 10.81 -0.88
N GLY A 166 11.73 10.04 -1.55
CA GLY A 166 11.37 8.68 -1.12
C GLY A 166 10.30 8.65 -0.04
N ALA A 167 9.61 9.77 0.20
CA ALA A 167 8.53 9.84 1.17
C ALA A 167 7.41 8.84 0.85
N PRO A 168 6.76 8.26 1.87
CA PRO A 168 5.55 7.47 1.70
C PRO A 168 4.52 8.19 0.83
N ALA A 169 3.80 7.43 -0.01
CA ALA A 169 2.83 7.99 -0.93
C ALA A 169 1.61 7.09 -1.12
N ALA A 170 0.53 7.69 -1.62
CA ALA A 170 -0.64 6.93 -2.07
C ALA A 170 -0.28 6.04 -3.26
N VAL A 171 -0.85 4.83 -3.28
CA VAL A 171 -0.87 3.99 -4.47
C VAL A 171 -2.03 4.45 -5.35
N LEU A 172 -1.77 4.65 -6.64
CA LEU A 172 -2.75 5.21 -7.59
C LEU A 172 -3.02 4.24 -8.73
N THR A 173 -4.14 4.44 -9.42
CA THR A 173 -4.39 3.85 -10.73
C THR A 173 -3.98 4.80 -11.84
N THR A 174 -3.37 4.26 -12.90
CA THR A 174 -2.93 5.02 -14.07
C THR A 174 -3.00 4.15 -15.33
N ALA A 175 -2.69 4.71 -16.49
CA ALA A 175 -2.52 3.93 -17.71
C ALA A 175 -1.39 2.91 -17.55
N CYS A 176 -1.60 1.70 -18.07
CA CYS A 176 -0.62 0.64 -17.99
C CYS A 176 0.63 0.93 -18.82
N ASP A 177 1.80 0.90 -18.18
CA ASP A 177 3.10 1.04 -18.81
C ASP A 177 4.06 -0.02 -18.24
N ALA A 178 4.41 -1.02 -19.06
CA ALA A 178 5.31 -2.10 -18.68
C ALA A 178 6.78 -1.66 -18.53
N ALA A 179 7.13 -0.44 -18.92
CA ALA A 179 8.45 0.15 -18.69
C ALA A 179 8.50 1.00 -17.40
N ALA A 180 7.35 1.39 -16.85
CA ALA A 180 7.29 2.23 -15.67
C ALA A 180 7.66 1.44 -14.41
N ALA A 181 8.82 1.74 -13.81
CA ALA A 181 9.33 1.04 -12.63
C ALA A 181 8.30 0.95 -11.48
N GLY A 182 7.58 2.04 -11.19
CA GLY A 182 6.56 2.08 -10.14
C GLY A 182 5.27 1.30 -10.45
N GLN A 183 5.15 0.69 -11.64
CA GLN A 183 4.08 -0.24 -12.00
C GLN A 183 4.55 -1.70 -12.04
N LEU A 184 5.86 -1.94 -11.89
CA LEU A 184 6.45 -3.29 -11.90
C LEU A 184 6.52 -3.82 -10.48
N PHE A 185 5.67 -4.79 -10.18
CA PHE A 185 5.56 -5.40 -8.87
C PHE A 185 6.18 -6.79 -8.83
N ARG A 186 6.75 -7.15 -7.69
CA ARG A 186 7.22 -8.50 -7.37
C ARG A 186 6.47 -9.00 -6.15
N PHE A 187 6.16 -10.29 -6.17
CA PHE A 187 5.45 -10.98 -5.11
C PHE A 187 6.39 -11.97 -4.44
N ARG A 188 6.69 -11.76 -3.17
CA ARG A 188 7.53 -12.68 -2.39
C ARG A 188 6.64 -13.48 -1.46
N LYS A 189 6.64 -14.81 -1.56
CA LYS A 189 5.94 -15.67 -0.60
C LYS A 189 6.57 -15.48 0.79
N THR A 190 5.78 -15.14 1.78
CA THR A 190 6.24 -14.89 3.16
C THR A 190 5.70 -15.91 4.17
N GLY A 191 4.67 -16.67 3.79
CA GLY A 191 4.10 -17.69 4.65
C GLY A 191 2.76 -18.17 4.11
N GLU A 192 1.89 -18.60 5.03
CA GLU A 192 0.55 -19.09 4.70
C GLU A 192 -0.49 -18.59 5.70
N SER A 193 -1.74 -18.50 5.26
CA SER A 193 -2.91 -18.18 6.07
C SER A 193 -4.08 -19.02 5.57
N ASN A 194 -4.70 -19.80 6.46
CA ASN A 194 -5.80 -20.72 6.12
C ASN A 194 -5.47 -21.66 4.94
N GLY A 195 -4.24 -22.19 4.92
CA GLY A 195 -3.75 -23.07 3.85
C GLY A 195 -3.52 -22.38 2.50
N LYS A 196 -3.58 -21.05 2.43
CA LYS A 196 -3.29 -20.25 1.23
C LYS A 196 -1.96 -19.52 1.39
N PRO A 197 -1.13 -19.43 0.34
CA PRO A 197 0.10 -18.66 0.38
C PRO A 197 -0.19 -17.18 0.60
N THR A 198 0.68 -16.54 1.38
CA THR A 198 0.69 -15.09 1.58
C THR A 198 1.92 -14.47 0.95
N TYR A 199 1.79 -13.25 0.46
CA TYR A 199 2.83 -12.56 -0.29
C TYR A 199 3.01 -11.12 0.19
N THR A 200 4.25 -10.66 0.28
CA THR A 200 4.49 -9.21 0.25
C THR A 200 4.52 -8.71 -1.18
N ILE A 201 4.04 -7.49 -1.39
CA ILE A 201 3.97 -6.83 -2.69
C ILE A 201 4.97 -5.69 -2.67
N ARG A 202 5.96 -5.73 -3.55
CA ARG A 202 6.99 -4.69 -3.64
C ARG A 202 7.20 -4.19 -5.06
N THR A 203 7.66 -2.96 -5.18
CA THR A 203 8.18 -2.36 -6.42
C THR A 203 9.59 -1.84 -6.18
N GLY A 204 10.39 -1.71 -7.24
CA GLY A 204 11.80 -1.34 -7.11
C GLY A 204 12.59 -2.30 -6.21
N THR A 205 13.51 -1.74 -5.41
CA THR A 205 14.39 -2.45 -4.49
C THR A 205 13.75 -2.72 -3.13
N ASP A 206 13.04 -1.72 -2.61
CA ASP A 206 12.71 -1.58 -1.18
C ASP A 206 11.39 -0.83 -0.95
N THR A 207 10.60 -0.60 -1.99
CA THR A 207 9.26 0.01 -1.87
C THR A 207 8.20 -1.07 -1.73
N PHE A 208 7.43 -1.05 -0.65
CA PHE A 208 6.40 -2.04 -0.33
C PHE A 208 5.02 -1.41 -0.34
N ILE A 209 4.01 -2.20 -0.72
CA ILE A 209 2.61 -1.88 -0.49
C ILE A 209 2.25 -2.38 0.90
N ILE A 210 1.80 -1.48 1.75
CA ILE A 210 1.46 -1.79 3.14
C ILE A 210 0.03 -1.38 3.44
N GLN A 211 -0.54 -2.00 4.47
CA GLN A 211 -1.75 -1.51 5.11
C GLN A 211 -1.41 -0.33 6.01
N ASP A 212 -2.16 0.76 5.89
CA ASP A 212 -2.04 1.97 6.70
C ASP A 212 -3.43 2.37 7.21
N PRO A 213 -4.05 1.56 8.09
CA PRO A 213 -5.46 1.71 8.45
C PRO A 213 -5.75 3.04 9.18
N THR A 214 -4.74 3.64 9.83
CA THR A 214 -4.85 4.97 10.46
C THR A 214 -4.63 6.10 9.47
N GLY A 215 -3.99 5.82 8.31
CA GLY A 215 -3.66 6.80 7.29
C GLY A 215 -2.51 7.73 7.69
N GLU A 216 -1.82 7.45 8.79
CA GLU A 216 -0.78 8.33 9.35
C GLU A 216 0.52 8.29 8.54
N ILE A 217 0.83 7.16 7.89
CA ILE A 217 2.14 6.96 7.27
C ILE A 217 2.31 7.82 6.04
N ALA A 218 1.29 7.85 5.18
CA ALA A 218 1.33 8.61 3.93
C ALA A 218 0.30 9.75 3.89
N SER A 219 -0.41 10.01 4.99
CA SER A 219 -1.50 11.00 5.06
C SER A 219 -2.51 10.82 3.92
N THR A 220 -2.70 9.58 3.47
CA THR A 220 -3.50 9.27 2.26
C THR A 220 -4.98 9.21 2.58
N GLY A 221 -5.32 8.82 3.80
CA GLY A 221 -6.69 8.55 4.25
C GLY A 221 -7.33 7.35 3.56
N THR A 222 -6.57 6.50 2.85
CA THR A 222 -7.13 5.39 2.06
C THR A 222 -6.93 4.01 2.69
N GLY A 223 -6.16 3.89 3.77
CA GLY A 223 -5.89 2.58 4.37
C GLY A 223 -4.71 1.83 3.75
N VAL A 224 -4.07 2.39 2.70
CA VAL A 224 -2.98 1.75 1.94
C VAL A 224 -1.92 2.79 1.56
N ALA A 225 -0.65 2.40 1.66
CA ALA A 225 0.48 3.26 1.32
C ALA A 225 1.59 2.49 0.57
N ALA A 226 2.36 3.21 -0.25
CA ALA A 226 3.65 2.78 -0.77
C ALA A 226 4.75 3.38 0.12
N VAL A 227 5.63 2.54 0.67
CA VAL A 227 6.64 2.94 1.66
C VAL A 227 7.98 2.31 1.36
N THR A 228 9.06 3.07 1.51
CA THR A 228 10.41 2.51 1.53
C THR A 228 10.69 1.87 2.89
N ILE A 229 11.00 0.58 2.90
CA ILE A 229 11.37 -0.16 4.11
C ILE A 229 12.87 -0.43 4.04
N GLY A 230 13.63 0.20 4.94
CA GLY A 230 15.07 -0.02 5.08
C GLY A 230 15.43 -1.33 5.78
N GLU A 231 16.70 -1.72 5.73
CA GLU A 231 17.21 -2.80 6.58
C GLU A 231 17.03 -2.43 8.06
N GLY A 232 16.36 -3.31 8.82
CA GLY A 232 16.18 -3.14 10.27
C GLY A 232 14.82 -2.61 10.73
N THR A 233 13.84 -2.40 9.84
CA THR A 233 12.42 -2.19 10.20
C THR A 233 11.65 -3.51 10.05
N PRO A 234 11.56 -4.36 11.09
CA PRO A 234 11.20 -5.78 10.94
C PRO A 234 9.70 -6.05 10.73
N ASP A 235 8.83 -5.05 10.92
CA ASP A 235 7.41 -5.33 11.20
C ASP A 235 6.40 -4.59 10.28
N ILE A 236 6.87 -3.94 9.20
CA ILE A 236 5.98 -3.15 8.32
C ILE A 236 5.55 -3.95 7.07
N ASP A 237 6.03 -5.19 6.93
CA ASP A 237 5.58 -6.07 5.86
C ASP A 237 4.10 -6.42 6.05
N THR A 238 3.26 -6.03 5.08
CA THR A 238 1.87 -6.47 5.02
C THR A 238 1.79 -7.70 4.12
N PRO A 239 1.58 -8.92 4.67
CA PRO A 239 1.34 -10.09 3.84
C PRO A 239 -0.08 -10.07 3.27
N PHE A 240 -0.21 -10.40 1.99
CA PHE A 240 -1.48 -10.46 1.27
C PHE A 240 -1.81 -11.89 0.84
N VAL A 241 -3.07 -12.29 1.01
CA VAL A 241 -3.63 -13.48 0.35
C VAL A 241 -4.18 -13.06 -1.01
N LEU A 242 -3.80 -13.79 -2.06
CA LEU A 242 -4.32 -13.59 -3.42
C LEU A 242 -5.51 -14.53 -3.64
N ALA A 243 -6.73 -14.03 -3.38
CA ALA A 243 -7.93 -14.84 -3.49
C ALA A 243 -8.41 -14.90 -4.95
N ASP A 244 -8.30 -16.07 -5.60
CA ASP A 244 -8.79 -16.33 -6.95
C ASP A 244 -10.32 -16.18 -7.05
N LYS A 245 -10.78 -15.41 -8.03
CA LYS A 245 -12.19 -15.11 -8.31
C LYS A 245 -12.60 -15.52 -9.71
N GLY A 246 -11.89 -16.48 -10.30
CA GLY A 246 -12.22 -17.07 -11.58
C GLY A 246 -11.49 -16.44 -12.76
N LYS A 247 -12.03 -16.67 -13.96
CA LYS A 247 -11.45 -16.18 -15.22
C LYS A 247 -11.54 -14.66 -15.30
N ALA A 248 -10.44 -14.02 -15.68
CA ALA A 248 -10.44 -12.62 -16.04
C ALA A 248 -11.10 -12.40 -17.41
N SER A 249 -11.80 -11.28 -17.56
CA SER A 249 -12.31 -10.79 -18.85
C SER A 249 -11.56 -9.50 -19.19
N LEU A 250 -10.29 -9.66 -19.57
CA LEU A 250 -9.52 -8.56 -20.14
C LEU A 250 -9.61 -8.62 -21.67
N PRO A 251 -9.67 -7.46 -22.36
CA PRO A 251 -9.50 -7.43 -23.80
C PRO A 251 -8.16 -8.09 -24.18
N ALA A 252 -8.13 -8.79 -25.31
CA ALA A 252 -6.85 -9.23 -25.87
C ALA A 252 -6.02 -7.98 -26.20
N LEU A 253 -4.76 -7.96 -25.76
CA LEU A 253 -3.79 -6.98 -26.24
C LEU A 253 -3.54 -7.32 -27.71
N ASN A 254 -4.01 -6.48 -28.62
CA ASN A 254 -3.66 -6.55 -30.05
C ASN A 254 -2.27 -5.93 -30.29
#